data_AF-A0A5B7FIH2-F1
#
_entry.id   AF-A0A5B7FIH2-F1
#
_cell.length_a   1.000
_cell.length_b   1.000
_cell.length_c   1.000
_cell.angle_alpha   90.00
_cell.angle_beta   90.00
_cell.angle_gamma   90.00
#
_symmetry.space_group_name_H-M   'P 1'
#
loop_
_entity.id
_entity.type
_entity.pdbx_description
1 polymer ?
#
loop_
_entity_poly.entity_id
_entity_poly.type
_entity_poly.pdbx_seq_one_letter_code
_entity_poly.pdbx_strand_id
1 'polypeptide(L)'
;MFCCPFFQVPDTKGTLRCCVGRNPYNGYKYLCGATTSALYLMQWYDPLNKFMLLKQSECYLPHPLRVFEMVITPDLEYPLMCVDVNRSFGSDDELRHSLIDLNTGTTWIPDEDEDMDGMATVVPRHNLNVKNVTQIEKDAILVCYENVVRVVNLQGRLKERKKQTSELTFDFTIDSIGPVQDLDRTELMLILYK
;
A
#
# COMPACT_ATOMS: atom_id res chain seq x y z
N MET A 1 5.88 5.92 -19.73
CA MET A 1 6.13 7.37 -19.59
C MET A 1 5.10 7.86 -18.61
N PHE A 2 5.48 8.13 -17.35
CA PHE A 2 4.53 8.69 -16.39
C PHE A 2 4.50 10.20 -16.53
N CYS A 3 3.29 10.72 -16.69
CA CYS A 3 2.98 12.09 -16.34
C CYS A 3 2.53 12.08 -14.88
N CYS A 4 3.47 12.36 -13.96
CA CYS A 4 3.08 13.21 -12.84
C CYS A 4 2.66 14.54 -13.51
N PRO A 5 1.48 15.11 -13.26
CA PRO A 5 0.83 16.08 -14.16
C PRO A 5 1.65 17.33 -14.56
N PHE A 6 2.85 17.52 -14.00
CA PHE A 6 3.76 18.62 -14.30
C PHE A 6 5.21 18.22 -14.63
N PHE A 7 5.62 16.94 -14.56
CA PHE A 7 7.02 16.53 -14.79
C PHE A 7 7.17 15.17 -15.48
N GLN A 8 8.06 15.10 -16.49
CA GLN A 8 8.57 13.84 -17.02
C GLN A 8 9.70 13.33 -16.12
N VAL A 9 9.56 12.10 -15.62
CA VAL A 9 10.60 11.45 -14.82
C VAL A 9 11.40 10.51 -15.72
N PRO A 10 12.72 10.74 -15.92
CA PRO A 10 13.56 9.87 -16.76
C PRO A 10 13.67 8.47 -16.16
N ASP A 11 14.07 7.49 -16.98
CA ASP A 11 14.31 6.10 -16.57
C ASP A 11 13.11 5.35 -15.98
N THR A 12 11.88 5.80 -16.29
CA THR A 12 10.60 5.17 -15.88
C THR A 12 9.93 4.38 -17.01
N LYS A 13 10.72 3.87 -17.97
CA LYS A 13 10.17 3.10 -19.10
C LYS A 13 9.78 1.69 -18.63
N GLY A 14 8.61 1.22 -19.07
CA GLY A 14 8.13 -0.13 -18.76
C GLY A 14 7.47 -0.29 -17.40
N THR A 15 7.26 0.80 -16.68
CA THR A 15 6.57 0.74 -15.39
C THR A 15 5.06 0.49 -15.56
N LEU A 16 4.56 -0.47 -14.79
CA LEU A 16 3.16 -0.91 -14.75
C LEU A 16 2.30 -0.01 -13.86
N ARG A 17 2.83 0.36 -12.69
CA ARG A 17 2.16 1.24 -11.73
C ARG A 17 3.18 2.03 -10.92
N CYS A 18 2.79 3.21 -10.46
CA CYS A 18 3.61 4.03 -9.57
C CYS A 18 2.73 4.72 -8.53
N CYS A 19 3.34 5.14 -7.43
CA CYS A 19 2.74 6.01 -6.44
C CYS A 19 3.78 7.05 -5.98
N VAL A 20 3.29 8.19 -5.48
CA VAL A 20 4.10 9.26 -4.91
C VAL A 20 3.63 9.45 -3.48
N GLY A 21 4.58 9.50 -2.54
CA GLY A 21 4.31 9.68 -1.12
C GLY A 21 5.22 10.74 -0.52
N ARG A 22 4.76 11.42 0.51
CA ARG A 22 5.59 12.31 1.32
C ARG A 22 5.77 11.68 2.69
N ASN A 23 7.01 11.45 3.10
CA ASN A 23 7.33 10.99 4.43
C ASN A 23 6.93 12.08 5.45
N PRO A 24 5.96 11.82 6.34
CA PRO A 24 5.46 12.82 7.28
C PRO A 24 6.47 13.13 8.41
N TYR A 25 7.49 12.29 8.60
CA TYR A 25 8.45 12.41 9.69
C TYR A 25 9.64 13.31 9.35
N ASN A 26 10.12 13.27 8.10
CA ASN A 26 11.27 14.07 7.64
C ASN A 26 10.96 14.96 6.43
N GLY A 27 9.76 14.86 5.86
CA GLY A 27 9.30 15.68 4.75
C GLY A 27 9.79 15.24 3.37
N TYR A 28 10.59 14.18 3.26
CA TYR A 28 11.08 13.65 1.97
C TYR A 28 9.93 13.22 1.07
N LYS A 29 10.06 13.52 -0.22
CA LYS A 29 9.09 13.12 -1.23
C LYS A 29 9.66 11.95 -2.03
N TYR A 30 8.92 10.87 -2.09
CA TYR A 30 9.30 9.64 -2.78
C TYR A 30 8.38 9.38 -3.96
N LEU A 31 8.96 8.78 -5.01
CA LEU A 31 8.24 8.17 -6.11
C LEU A 31 8.67 6.71 -6.16
N CYS A 32 7.72 5.79 -6.00
CA CYS A 32 7.96 4.38 -6.21
C CYS A 32 7.27 3.91 -7.49
N GLY A 33 7.93 3.06 -8.26
CA GLY A 33 7.35 2.44 -9.44
C GLY A 33 7.65 0.96 -9.51
N ALA A 34 6.71 0.22 -10.08
CA ALA A 34 6.78 -1.21 -10.35
C ALA A 34 6.93 -1.48 -11.85
N THR A 35 8.00 -2.16 -12.24
CA THR A 35 8.11 -2.77 -13.58
C THR A 35 7.60 -4.21 -13.53
N THR A 36 7.78 -4.98 -14.61
CA THR A 36 7.43 -6.40 -14.62
C THR A 36 8.27 -7.27 -13.69
N SER A 37 9.44 -6.80 -13.25
CA SER A 37 10.42 -7.61 -12.50
C SER A 37 11.13 -6.89 -11.36
N ALA A 38 10.81 -5.61 -11.12
CA ALA A 38 11.48 -4.84 -10.07
C ALA A 38 10.60 -3.71 -9.53
N LEU A 39 10.89 -3.32 -8.29
CA LEU A 39 10.53 -2.02 -7.75
C LEU A 39 11.71 -1.07 -7.86
N TYR A 40 11.43 0.20 -8.13
CA TYR A 40 12.40 1.27 -7.97
C TYR A 40 11.83 2.35 -7.06
N LEU A 41 12.72 2.96 -6.28
CA LEU A 41 12.43 4.07 -5.39
C LEU A 41 13.28 5.25 -5.81
N MET A 42 12.63 6.38 -6.03
CA MET A 42 13.28 7.66 -6.28
C MET A 42 12.89 8.67 -5.21
N GLN A 43 13.78 9.62 -4.93
CA GLN A 43 13.54 10.73 -4.00
C GLN A 43 13.67 12.06 -4.73
N TRP A 44 12.78 12.99 -4.40
CA TRP A 44 12.86 14.35 -4.91
C TRP A 44 14.09 15.07 -4.36
N TYR A 45 14.89 15.64 -5.25
CA TYR A 45 16.07 16.41 -4.90
C TYR A 45 15.85 17.88 -5.28
N ASP A 46 15.56 18.71 -4.28
CA ASP A 46 15.22 20.13 -4.46
C ASP A 46 16.28 20.91 -5.28
N PRO A 47 17.60 20.75 -5.06
CA PRO A 47 18.59 21.53 -5.81
C PRO A 47 18.56 21.31 -7.33
N LEU A 48 18.10 20.15 -7.80
CA LEU A 48 17.99 19.84 -9.23
C LEU A 48 16.54 19.79 -9.72
N ASN A 49 15.55 20.02 -8.84
CA ASN A 49 14.13 19.91 -9.14
C ASN A 49 13.76 18.63 -9.90
N LYS A 50 14.30 17.49 -9.45
CA LYS A 50 14.03 16.19 -10.09
C LYS A 50 14.06 15.03 -9.10
N PHE A 51 13.42 13.94 -9.49
CA PHE A 51 13.54 12.66 -8.79
C PHE A 51 14.87 12.00 -9.14
N MET A 52 15.59 11.57 -8.10
CA MET A 52 16.85 10.83 -8.19
C MET A 52 16.61 9.39 -7.74
N LEU A 53 17.13 8.42 -8.50
CA LEU A 53 17.06 7.01 -8.11
C LEU A 53 17.84 6.77 -6.82
N LEU A 54 17.15 6.21 -5.82
CA LEU A 54 17.76 5.77 -4.57
C LEU A 54 18.05 4.28 -4.60
N LYS A 55 17.06 3.49 -5.01
CA LYS A 55 17.13 2.03 -4.92
C LYS A 55 16.32 1.34 -5.98
N GLN A 56 16.76 0.15 -6.35
CA GLN A 56 16.05 -0.78 -7.20
C GLN A 56 16.18 -2.19 -6.61
N SER A 57 15.04 -2.87 -6.45
CA SER A 57 14.96 -4.21 -5.87
C SER A 57 14.24 -5.12 -6.86
N GLU A 58 14.89 -6.22 -7.24
CA GLU A 58 14.25 -7.25 -8.05
C GLU A 58 13.22 -8.00 -7.21
N CYS A 59 12.02 -8.20 -7.76
CA CYS A 59 10.95 -8.88 -7.05
C CYS A 59 9.89 -9.40 -8.02
N TYR A 60 9.18 -10.45 -7.59
CA TYR A 60 8.02 -10.95 -8.30
C TYR A 60 6.76 -10.24 -7.80
N LEU A 61 6.12 -9.49 -8.69
CA LEU A 61 4.89 -8.78 -8.37
C LEU A 61 3.66 -9.62 -8.75
N PRO A 62 2.55 -9.50 -8.00
CA PRO A 62 1.29 -10.13 -8.38
C PRO A 62 0.81 -9.58 -9.72
N HIS A 63 0.23 -10.46 -10.55
CA HIS A 63 -0.33 -10.08 -11.84
C HIS A 63 -1.81 -10.51 -11.93
N PRO A 64 -2.75 -9.58 -12.15
CA PRO A 64 -2.56 -8.13 -12.30
C PRO A 64 -2.20 -7.43 -10.97
N LEU A 65 -1.37 -6.39 -11.03
CA LEU A 65 -0.97 -5.59 -9.86
C LEU A 65 -2.11 -4.64 -9.46
N ARG A 66 -2.98 -5.09 -8.56
CA ARG A 66 -4.18 -4.35 -8.12
C ARG A 66 -3.96 -3.44 -6.92
N VAL A 67 -3.01 -3.76 -6.06
CA VAL A 67 -2.62 -2.94 -4.91
C VAL A 67 -1.20 -2.42 -5.17
N PHE A 68 -0.96 -1.14 -4.87
CA PHE A 68 0.36 -0.53 -4.97
C PHE A 68 0.40 0.71 -4.10
N GLU A 69 0.56 0.49 -2.80
CA GLU A 69 0.49 1.53 -1.78
C GLU A 69 1.82 1.64 -1.04
N MET A 70 2.27 2.88 -0.84
CA MET A 70 3.48 3.19 -0.09
C MET A 70 3.13 3.32 1.39
N VAL A 71 3.71 2.46 2.22
CA VAL A 71 3.51 2.47 3.67
C VAL A 71 4.75 3.03 4.33
N ILE A 72 4.62 4.20 4.95
CA ILE A 72 5.73 4.91 5.59
C ILE A 72 5.62 4.74 7.10
N THR A 73 6.66 4.16 7.71
CA THR A 73 6.83 4.04 9.15
C THR A 73 8.00 4.91 9.60
N PRO A 74 8.05 5.36 10.87
CA PRO A 74 9.17 6.17 11.35
C PRO A 74 10.42 5.33 11.67
N ASP A 75 10.26 4.01 11.75
CA ASP A 75 11.30 3.08 12.19
C ASP A 75 12.19 2.63 11.02
N LEU A 76 11.75 2.85 9.78
CA LEU A 76 12.45 2.46 8.56
C LEU A 76 12.95 3.69 7.77
N GLU A 77 14.10 3.54 7.11
CA GLU A 77 14.69 4.61 6.28
C GLU A 77 13.85 4.84 5.01
N TYR A 78 13.48 3.74 4.35
CA TYR A 78 12.66 3.72 3.16
C TYR A 78 11.27 3.13 3.42
N PRO A 79 10.25 3.53 2.64
CA PRO A 79 8.91 2.96 2.76
C PRO A 79 8.86 1.46 2.49
N LEU A 80 7.87 0.80 3.08
CA LEU A 80 7.40 -0.51 2.63
C LEU A 80 6.45 -0.32 1.44
N MET A 81 6.40 -1.29 0.55
CA MET A 81 5.47 -1.32 -0.57
C MET A 81 4.43 -2.43 -0.40
N CYS A 82 3.18 -2.05 -0.20
CA CYS A 82 2.05 -2.98 -0.19
C CYS A 82 1.63 -3.26 -1.63
N VAL A 83 1.76 -4.52 -2.04
CA VAL A 83 1.49 -4.96 -3.43
C VAL A 83 0.29 -5.91 -3.55
N ASP A 84 -0.19 -6.43 -2.42
CA ASP A 84 -1.42 -7.23 -2.34
C ASP A 84 -1.97 -7.23 -0.91
N VAL A 85 -3.27 -7.56 -0.76
CA VAL A 85 -3.90 -7.81 0.54
C VAL A 85 -4.84 -9.01 0.40
N ASN A 86 -4.70 -9.99 1.28
CA ASN A 86 -5.56 -11.18 1.31
C ASN A 86 -6.09 -11.45 2.72
N ARG A 87 -6.97 -12.43 2.90
CA ARG A 87 -7.35 -12.89 4.25
C ARG A 87 -6.22 -13.73 4.87
N SER A 88 -6.05 -13.62 6.18
CA SER A 88 -5.14 -14.47 6.95
C SER A 88 -5.68 -15.91 7.04
N PHE A 89 -4.81 -16.87 7.32
CA PHE A 89 -5.22 -18.26 7.48
C PHE A 89 -5.87 -18.46 8.85
N GLY A 90 -7.06 -19.05 8.88
CA GLY A 90 -7.75 -19.39 10.13
C GLY A 90 -8.49 -18.24 10.82
N SER A 91 -8.51 -17.03 10.23
CA SER A 91 -9.31 -15.90 10.71
C SER A 91 -9.89 -15.12 9.53
N ASP A 92 -11.22 -14.99 9.47
CA ASP A 92 -11.90 -14.15 8.49
C ASP A 92 -11.77 -12.64 8.81
N ASP A 93 -11.36 -12.30 10.03
CA ASP A 93 -11.29 -10.92 10.50
C ASP A 93 -9.91 -10.28 10.33
N GLU A 94 -8.87 -11.09 10.14
CA GLU A 94 -7.51 -10.61 9.97
C GLU A 94 -7.10 -10.59 8.49
N LEU A 95 -6.58 -9.45 8.06
CA LEU A 95 -6.02 -9.27 6.72
C LEU A 95 -4.52 -9.53 6.74
N ARG A 96 -3.98 -10.03 5.64
CA ARG A 96 -2.54 -10.20 5.43
C ARG A 96 -2.09 -9.29 4.32
N HIS A 97 -1.26 -8.32 4.65
CA HIS A 97 -0.63 -7.42 3.68
C HIS A 97 0.60 -8.08 3.06
N SER A 98 0.70 -8.11 1.74
CA SER A 98 1.94 -8.46 1.05
C SER A 98 2.79 -7.20 0.95
N LEU A 99 3.72 -7.06 1.90
CA LEU A 99 4.62 -5.91 2.00
C LEU A 99 6.01 -6.29 1.49
N ILE A 100 6.57 -5.47 0.61
CA ILE A 100 7.97 -5.57 0.18
C ILE A 100 8.75 -4.47 0.89
N ASP A 101 9.78 -4.87 1.63
CA ASP A 101 10.66 -3.96 2.32
C ASP A 101 11.73 -3.43 1.35
N LEU A 102 11.69 -2.13 1.05
CA LEU A 102 12.68 -1.51 0.19
C LEU A 102 14.03 -1.32 0.89
N ASN A 103 14.12 -1.44 2.23
CA ASN A 103 15.37 -1.36 2.97
C ASN A 103 16.20 -2.64 2.78
N THR A 104 15.57 -3.80 2.73
CA THR A 104 16.24 -5.11 2.58
C THR A 104 16.08 -5.71 1.17
N GLY A 105 15.04 -5.32 0.43
CA GLY A 105 14.69 -5.88 -0.88
C GLY A 105 13.91 -7.19 -0.80
N THR A 106 13.46 -7.60 0.38
CA THR A 106 12.73 -8.85 0.60
C THR A 106 11.29 -8.59 1.02
N THR A 107 10.46 -9.64 1.03
CA THR A 107 9.13 -9.57 1.64
C THR A 107 9.28 -9.26 3.13
N TRP A 108 8.52 -8.29 3.62
CA TRP A 108 8.42 -7.99 5.04
C TRP A 108 7.47 -9.00 5.69
N ILE A 109 7.95 -9.70 6.71
CA ILE A 109 7.18 -10.68 7.48
C ILE A 109 7.07 -10.10 8.90
N PRO A 110 5.86 -9.94 9.44
CA PRO A 110 5.70 -9.57 10.85
C PRO A 110 6.27 -10.68 11.75
N ASP A 111 6.91 -10.30 12.86
CA ASP A 111 7.59 -11.21 13.79
C ASP A 111 6.72 -12.38 14.31
N GLU A 112 5.39 -12.28 14.26
CA GLU A 112 4.46 -13.33 14.73
C GLU A 112 4.32 -14.51 13.74
N ASP A 113 4.72 -14.34 12.47
CA ASP A 113 4.63 -15.38 11.43
C ASP A 113 5.90 -16.26 11.34
N GLU A 114 6.99 -15.92 12.04
CA GLU A 114 8.26 -16.66 11.97
C GLU A 114 8.21 -18.06 12.62
N ASP A 115 7.20 -18.33 13.45
CA ASP A 115 7.01 -19.64 14.12
C ASP A 115 6.28 -20.69 13.25
N MET A 116 5.81 -20.35 12.03
CA MET A 116 5.17 -21.33 11.14
C MET A 116 6.19 -22.06 10.26
N ASP A 117 6.88 -23.01 10.87
CA ASP A 117 7.94 -23.83 10.27
C ASP A 117 7.41 -24.75 9.13
N GLY A 118 7.97 -24.59 7.93
CA GLY A 118 8.42 -25.72 7.10
C GLY A 118 7.43 -26.65 6.36
N MET A 119 6.12 -26.41 6.32
CA MET A 119 5.20 -27.24 5.51
C MET A 119 4.56 -26.45 4.36
N ALA A 120 5.13 -26.61 3.16
CA ALA A 120 4.54 -26.17 1.90
C ALA A 120 3.20 -26.90 1.66
N THR A 121 2.15 -26.41 2.31
CA THR A 121 0.77 -26.74 1.97
C THR A 121 0.26 -25.64 1.06
N VAL A 122 -0.39 -26.04 -0.03
CA VAL A 122 -0.98 -25.15 -1.02
C VAL A 122 -1.90 -24.17 -0.28
N VAL A 123 -1.44 -22.93 -0.08
CA VAL A 123 -2.23 -21.90 0.59
C VAL A 123 -3.45 -21.64 -0.29
N PRO A 124 -4.67 -21.92 0.17
CA PRO A 124 -5.87 -21.51 -0.55
C PRO A 124 -5.85 -19.99 -0.53
N ARG A 125 -5.48 -19.38 -1.65
CA ARG A 125 -5.62 -17.94 -1.81
C ARG A 125 -7.12 -17.67 -1.91
N HIS A 126 -7.75 -17.38 -0.78
CA HIS A 126 -9.02 -16.66 -0.81
C HIS A 126 -8.68 -15.24 -1.30
N ASN A 127 -8.59 -15.11 -2.62
CA ASN A 127 -8.27 -13.86 -3.28
C ASN A 127 -9.34 -12.85 -2.91
N LEU A 128 -8.95 -11.86 -2.10
CA LEU A 128 -9.82 -10.77 -1.74
C LEU A 128 -9.91 -9.83 -2.94
N ASN A 129 -11.10 -9.43 -3.37
CA ASN A 129 -11.24 -8.48 -4.47
C ASN A 129 -11.00 -7.04 -3.97
N VAL A 130 -9.74 -6.74 -3.65
CA VAL A 130 -9.32 -5.46 -3.12
C VAL A 130 -9.49 -4.36 -4.16
N LYS A 131 -10.20 -3.30 -3.75
CA LYS A 131 -10.50 -2.11 -4.54
C LYS A 131 -9.55 -0.97 -4.24
N ASN A 132 -9.24 -0.77 -2.95
CA ASN A 132 -8.34 0.29 -2.53
C ASN A 132 -7.59 -0.11 -1.25
N VAL A 133 -6.34 0.36 -1.13
CA VAL A 133 -5.53 0.28 0.08
C VAL A 133 -4.89 1.65 0.26
N THR A 134 -5.05 2.26 1.42
CA THR A 134 -4.47 3.58 1.68
C THR A 134 -4.03 3.67 3.14
N GLN A 135 -2.80 4.11 3.38
CA GLN A 135 -2.35 4.45 4.73
C GLN A 135 -3.02 5.77 5.16
N ILE A 136 -3.81 5.73 6.25
CA ILE A 136 -4.53 6.91 6.76
C ILE A 136 -3.90 7.49 8.04
N GLU A 137 -3.15 6.69 8.78
CA GLU A 137 -2.37 7.12 9.94
C GLU A 137 -1.05 6.33 10.01
N LYS A 138 -0.16 6.69 10.96
CA LYS A 138 1.13 6.00 11.17
C LYS A 138 0.99 4.47 11.19
N ASP A 139 -0.02 3.96 11.88
CA ASP A 139 -0.22 2.54 12.15
C ASP A 139 -1.62 2.07 11.70
N ALA A 140 -2.27 2.80 10.77
CA ALA A 140 -3.61 2.48 10.30
C ALA A 140 -3.68 2.51 8.77
N ILE A 141 -4.14 1.40 8.20
CA ILE A 141 -4.37 1.18 6.78
C ILE A 141 -5.87 0.99 6.58
N LEU A 142 -6.45 1.77 5.68
CA LEU A 142 -7.80 1.56 5.17
C LEU A 142 -7.71 0.56 4.02
N VAL A 143 -8.45 -0.54 4.13
CA VAL A 143 -8.59 -1.56 3.08
C VAL A 143 -10.05 -1.61 2.66
N CYS A 144 -10.29 -1.46 1.36
CA CYS A 144 -11.59 -1.59 0.75
C CYS A 144 -11.62 -2.81 -0.16
N TYR A 145 -12.61 -3.66 0.03
CA TYR A 145 -12.84 -4.84 -0.80
C TYR A 145 -14.33 -5.17 -0.83
N GLU A 146 -14.83 -5.62 -1.97
CA GLU A 146 -16.25 -5.95 -2.15
C GLU A 146 -17.17 -4.80 -1.70
N ASN A 147 -17.99 -5.00 -0.67
CA ASN A 147 -18.88 -4.01 -0.05
C ASN A 147 -18.40 -3.58 1.35
N VAL A 148 -17.13 -3.83 1.70
CA VAL A 148 -16.59 -3.59 3.04
C VAL A 148 -15.41 -2.62 2.99
N VAL A 149 -15.36 -1.72 3.98
CA VAL A 149 -14.20 -0.88 4.29
C VAL A 149 -13.73 -1.18 5.70
N ARG A 150 -12.50 -1.67 5.85
CA ARG A 150 -11.87 -1.94 7.16
C ARG A 150 -10.70 -0.99 7.42
N VAL A 151 -10.56 -0.58 8.66
CA VAL A 151 -9.36 0.10 9.18
C VAL A 151 -8.59 -0.90 10.04
N VAL A 152 -7.44 -1.32 9.52
CA VAL A 152 -6.57 -2.30 10.15
C VAL A 152 -5.21 -1.71 10.48
N ASN A 153 -4.46 -2.33 11.37
CA ASN A 153 -3.06 -1.98 11.60
C ASN A 153 -2.15 -2.55 10.50
N LEU A 154 -0.84 -2.34 10.63
CA LEU A 154 0.17 -2.86 9.69
C LEU A 154 0.26 -4.39 9.68
N GLN A 155 -0.20 -5.05 10.75
CA GLN A 155 -0.33 -6.51 10.85
C GLN A 155 -1.66 -7.01 10.26
N GLY A 156 -2.56 -6.10 9.88
CA GLY A 156 -3.87 -6.40 9.30
C GLY A 156 -4.96 -6.78 10.30
N ARG A 157 -4.74 -6.53 11.60
CA ARG A 157 -5.77 -6.62 12.65
C ARG A 157 -6.61 -5.36 12.71
N LEU A 158 -7.90 -5.50 12.96
CA LEU A 158 -8.82 -4.37 13.15
C LEU A 158 -8.32 -3.45 14.28
N LYS A 159 -8.24 -2.14 14.00
CA LYS A 159 -7.93 -1.16 15.05
C LYS A 159 -9.20 -0.82 15.81
N GLU A 160 -9.41 -1.42 16.97
CA GLU A 160 -10.51 -0.99 17.85
C GLU A 160 -10.26 0.42 18.38
N ARG A 161 -11.15 1.36 18.04
CA ARG A 161 -11.19 2.69 18.64
C ARG A 161 -12.51 2.88 19.37
N LYS A 162 -12.45 3.22 20.66
CA LYS A 162 -13.61 3.37 21.57
C LYS A 162 -14.75 4.30 21.06
N LYS A 163 -14.52 5.10 20.00
CA LYS A 163 -15.49 6.06 19.44
C LYS A 163 -15.59 6.03 17.90
N GLN A 164 -14.88 5.15 17.21
CA GLN A 164 -14.85 5.11 15.75
C GLN A 164 -15.09 3.68 15.26
N THR A 165 -15.88 3.57 14.21
CA THR A 165 -16.17 2.30 13.56
C THR A 165 -14.98 1.86 12.71
N SER A 166 -14.43 0.68 13.00
CA SER A 166 -13.27 0.11 12.31
C SER A 166 -13.65 -0.71 11.07
N GLU A 167 -14.94 -0.96 10.88
CA GLU A 167 -15.49 -1.65 9.72
C GLU A 167 -16.84 -1.05 9.30
N LEU A 168 -16.94 -0.66 8.04
CA LEU A 168 -18.19 -0.26 7.41
C LEU A 168 -18.57 -1.29 6.36
N THR A 169 -19.79 -1.79 6.44
CA THR A 169 -20.38 -2.68 5.43
C THR A 169 -21.50 -1.93 4.72
N PHE A 170 -21.47 -1.93 3.39
CA PHE A 170 -22.44 -1.29 2.52
C PHE A 170 -23.37 -2.33 1.91
N ASP A 171 -24.57 -1.91 1.53
CA ASP A 171 -25.55 -2.73 0.79
C ASP A 171 -25.28 -2.78 -0.73
N PHE A 172 -24.24 -2.08 -1.18
CA PHE A 172 -23.75 -2.09 -2.56
C PHE A 172 -22.27 -2.49 -2.63
N THR A 173 -21.84 -3.01 -3.79
CA THR A 173 -20.41 -3.26 -4.04
C THR A 173 -19.70 -1.95 -4.34
N ILE A 174 -18.56 -1.73 -3.70
CA ILE A 174 -17.75 -0.54 -3.90
C ILE A 174 -16.91 -0.70 -5.17
N ASP A 175 -16.96 0.30 -6.04
CA ASP A 175 -16.16 0.31 -7.27
C ASP A 175 -14.82 1.02 -7.08
N SER A 176 -14.82 2.15 -6.39
CA SER A 176 -13.59 2.89 -6.06
C SER A 176 -13.77 3.77 -4.82
N ILE A 177 -12.64 4.07 -4.17
CA ILE A 177 -12.54 5.05 -3.09
C ILE A 177 -11.47 6.05 -3.47
N GLY A 178 -11.71 7.34 -3.20
CA GLY A 178 -10.73 8.39 -3.44
C GLY A 178 -10.75 9.46 -2.35
N PRO A 179 -9.59 10.07 -2.06
CA PRO A 179 -9.55 11.21 -1.17
C PRO A 179 -10.20 12.42 -1.84
N VAL A 180 -10.98 13.15 -1.06
CA VAL A 180 -11.55 14.44 -1.41
C VAL A 180 -11.13 15.45 -0.37
N GLN A 181 -10.51 16.51 -0.87
CA GLN A 181 -10.21 17.69 -0.08
C GLN A 181 -11.49 18.48 0.06
N ASP A 182 -12.05 18.49 1.28
CA ASP A 182 -13.12 19.43 1.61
C ASP A 182 -12.53 20.84 1.81
N LEU A 183 -13.37 21.89 1.78
CA LEU A 183 -12.96 23.29 1.93
C LEU A 183 -12.12 23.54 3.21
N ASP A 184 -12.36 22.74 4.25
CA ASP A 184 -11.68 22.83 5.55
C ASP A 184 -10.36 22.02 5.61
N ARG A 185 -9.88 21.50 4.47
CA ARG A 185 -8.69 20.62 4.38
C ARG A 185 -8.79 19.33 5.20
N THR A 186 -10.00 18.93 5.57
CA THR A 186 -10.22 17.58 6.10
C THR A 186 -10.17 16.62 4.92
N GLU A 187 -9.32 15.60 5.00
CA GLU A 187 -9.30 14.50 4.02
C GLU A 187 -10.53 13.62 4.26
N LEU A 188 -11.56 13.79 3.43
CA LEU A 188 -12.71 12.90 3.39
C LEU A 188 -12.45 11.81 2.35
N MET A 189 -12.92 10.59 2.58
CA MET A 189 -12.92 9.53 1.57
C MET A 189 -14.29 9.50 0.90
N LEU A 190 -14.34 9.76 -0.41
CA LEU A 190 -15.55 9.51 -1.20
C LEU A 190 -15.57 8.04 -1.65
N ILE A 191 -16.71 7.39 -1.45
CA ILE A 191 -16.97 6.02 -1.89
C ILE A 191 -17.86 6.09 -3.13
N LEU A 192 -17.37 5.55 -4.24
CA LEU A 192 -18.08 5.57 -5.52
C LEU A 192 -18.71 4.21 -5.84
N TYR A 193 -20.00 4.34 -6.13
CA TYR A 193 -21.00 3.41 -6.65
C TYR A 193 -21.05 3.13 -8.15
N LYS A 194 -21.57 1.99 -8.63
CA LYS A 194 -22.28 1.94 -9.93
C LYS A 194 -23.70 1.44 -9.74
#